data_AF-I8IM25-F1
#
_entry.id   AF-I8IM25-F1
#
_cell.length_a   1.000
_cell.length_b   1.000
_cell.length_c   1.000
_cell.angle_alpha   90.00
_cell.angle_beta   90.00
_cell.angle_gamma   90.00
#
_symmetry.space_group_name_H-M   'P 1'
#
loop_
_entity.id
_entity.type
_entity.pdbx_description
1 polymer ?
#
loop_
_entity_poly.entity_id
_entity_poly.type
_entity_poly.pdbx_seq_one_letter_code
_entity_poly.pdbx_strand_id
1 'polypeptide(L)'
;MAYDIDIESAMALGTRCRYGLRHLALRFEHQHIRDGHIKPSTWRYPAPCSVAWNLLTGIGQYKNIGISGLQTLILERSGITPWQLTMLVKKNPNLTVLKLKTCHGAQPDFLNWLGGLEEDPDDPAETVNGYAPGYRLEVFWLENCHEILTHPVDDYEDFPKEACDSGLEWVRGLRNLKVSVNFILINTSCNRKLIAHSPSLSANA
;
A
#
# COMPACT_ATOMS: atom_id res chain seq x y z
N MET A 1 24.37 -3.71 -5.77
CA MET A 1 23.60 -2.72 -6.55
C MET A 1 22.16 -2.83 -6.13
N ALA A 2 21.73 -1.99 -5.18
CA ALA A 2 20.36 -2.00 -4.70
C ALA A 2 19.58 -0.97 -5.52
N TYR A 3 18.76 -1.46 -6.44
CA TYR A 3 17.66 -0.66 -6.99
C TYR A 3 16.53 -0.70 -5.95
N ASP A 4 16.82 -0.16 -4.78
CA ASP A 4 15.92 0.05 -3.64
C ASP A 4 16.55 1.14 -2.76
N ILE A 5 15.84 1.58 -1.73
CA ILE A 5 16.34 2.56 -0.79
C ILE A 5 17.45 1.97 0.10
N ASP A 6 18.55 2.70 0.23
CA ASP A 6 19.62 2.41 1.18
C ASP A 6 19.49 3.24 2.47
N ILE A 7 20.32 2.87 3.46
CA ILE A 7 20.32 3.49 4.79
C ILE A 7 20.65 4.99 4.71
N GLU A 8 21.61 5.39 3.87
CA GLU A 8 22.06 6.78 3.76
C GLU A 8 20.96 7.67 3.18
N SER A 9 20.31 7.20 2.12
CA SER A 9 19.21 7.89 1.44
C SER A 9 17.98 7.97 2.35
N ALA A 10 17.63 6.88 3.04
CA ALA A 10 16.55 6.86 4.01
C ALA A 10 16.81 7.82 5.18
N MET A 11 18.04 7.86 5.68
CA MET A 11 18.45 8.78 6.75
C MET A 11 18.39 10.24 6.29
N ALA A 12 18.89 10.55 5.09
CA ALA A 12 18.84 11.89 4.53
C ALA A 12 17.38 12.38 4.38
N LEU A 13 16.49 11.55 3.83
CA LEU A 13 15.07 11.88 3.69
C LEU A 13 14.38 12.03 5.06
N GLY A 14 14.59 11.07 5.97
CA GLY A 14 13.95 11.05 7.28
C GLY A 14 14.38 12.19 8.20
N THR A 15 15.56 12.76 8.00
CA THR A 15 16.08 13.88 8.80
C THR A 15 15.82 15.23 8.15
N ARG A 16 16.12 15.39 6.85
CA ARG A 16 16.06 16.68 6.16
C ARG A 16 14.66 17.05 5.66
N CYS A 17 13.84 16.04 5.35
CA CYS A 17 12.53 16.24 4.75
C CYS A 17 11.37 15.85 5.69
N ARG A 18 11.67 15.68 6.98
CA ARG A 18 10.77 15.11 8.02
C ARG A 18 9.34 15.64 8.00
N TYR A 19 9.16 16.95 7.84
CA TYR A 19 7.84 17.62 7.89
C TYR A 19 7.49 18.37 6.60
N GLY A 20 8.48 18.57 5.72
CA GLY A 20 8.34 19.38 4.51
C GLY A 20 7.85 18.59 3.30
N LEU A 21 8.02 17.27 3.31
CA LEU A 21 7.65 16.45 2.17
C LEU A 21 6.14 16.16 2.19
N ARG A 22 5.43 16.62 1.16
CA ARG A 22 4.01 16.32 0.94
C ARG A 22 3.80 15.22 -0.08
N HIS A 23 4.71 15.09 -1.04
CA HIS A 23 4.62 14.09 -2.11
C HIS A 23 5.95 13.34 -2.19
N LEU A 24 5.89 12.03 -1.98
CA LEU A 24 7.03 11.12 -2.12
C LEU A 24 6.71 10.07 -3.18
N ALA A 25 7.57 9.98 -4.19
CA ALA A 25 7.54 8.92 -5.18
C ALA A 25 8.90 8.23 -5.24
N LEU A 26 8.94 6.97 -4.81
CA LEU A 26 10.13 6.12 -4.88
C LEU A 26 9.88 5.04 -5.93
N ARG A 27 10.55 5.18 -7.07
CA ARG A 27 10.34 4.34 -8.26
C ARG A 27 11.59 3.53 -8.55
N PHE A 28 11.65 2.33 -8.01
CA PHE A 28 12.80 1.45 -8.17
C PHE A 28 12.64 0.44 -9.31
N GLU A 29 11.64 0.63 -10.15
CA GLU A 29 11.45 -0.12 -11.39
C GLU A 29 12.18 0.59 -12.53
N HIS A 30 12.98 -0.14 -13.31
CA HIS A 30 13.58 0.43 -14.51
C HIS A 30 13.75 -0.62 -15.61
N GLN A 31 12.69 -0.78 -16.42
CA GLN A 31 12.59 -1.77 -17.49
C GLN A 31 13.71 -1.68 -18.55
N HIS A 32 14.38 -0.52 -18.66
CA HIS A 32 15.45 -0.28 -19.63
C HIS A 32 16.87 -0.37 -19.07
N ILE A 33 17.06 -0.80 -17.81
CA ILE A 33 18.41 -1.07 -17.30
C ILE A 33 18.94 -2.30 -18.02
N ARG A 34 19.92 -2.08 -18.90
CA ARG A 34 20.65 -3.11 -19.64
C ARG A 34 21.86 -3.61 -18.85
N ASP A 35 21.71 -3.76 -17.54
CA ASP A 35 22.74 -4.44 -16.75
C ASP A 35 22.71 -5.92 -17.13
N GLY A 36 23.75 -6.35 -17.87
CA GLY A 36 23.83 -7.70 -18.43
C GLY A 36 23.83 -8.81 -17.37
N HIS A 37 24.05 -8.47 -16.10
CA HIS A 37 23.98 -9.43 -14.99
C HIS A 37 22.58 -9.57 -14.38
N ILE A 38 21.62 -8.70 -14.74
CA ILE A 38 20.28 -8.70 -14.16
C ILE A 38 19.32 -9.38 -15.12
N LYS A 39 18.67 -10.45 -14.65
CA LYS A 39 17.62 -11.12 -15.41
C LYS A 39 16.44 -10.16 -15.59
N PRO A 40 15.85 -10.03 -16.79
CA PRO A 40 14.69 -9.17 -17.01
C PRO A 40 13.50 -9.49 -16.09
N SER A 41 13.37 -10.74 -15.63
CA SER A 41 12.34 -11.15 -14.67
C SER A 41 12.49 -10.52 -13.28
N THR A 42 13.68 -10.03 -12.91
CA THR A 42 13.94 -9.36 -11.62
C THR A 42 13.07 -8.13 -11.39
N TRP A 43 12.58 -7.49 -12.46
CA TRP A 43 11.70 -6.32 -12.39
C TRP A 43 10.23 -6.69 -12.19
N ARG A 44 9.86 -7.97 -12.28
CA ARG A 44 8.49 -8.45 -12.06
C ARG A 44 8.16 -8.69 -10.59
N TYR A 45 9.19 -8.75 -9.73
CA TYR A 45 9.05 -9.02 -8.32
C TYR A 45 9.45 -7.79 -7.49
N PRO A 46 8.88 -7.60 -6.29
CA PRO A 46 9.31 -6.57 -5.36
C PRO A 46 10.82 -6.63 -5.09
N ALA A 47 11.41 -5.50 -4.69
CA ALA A 47 12.77 -5.52 -4.16
C ALA A 47 12.83 -6.34 -2.86
N PRO A 48 14.00 -6.91 -2.51
CA PRO A 48 14.19 -7.60 -1.23
C PRO A 48 13.89 -6.68 -0.05
N CYS A 49 13.37 -7.25 1.04
CA CYS A 49 13.05 -6.48 2.24
C CYS A 49 14.28 -5.79 2.83
N SER A 50 14.11 -4.54 3.29
CA SER A 50 15.21 -3.72 3.80
C SER A 50 14.89 -3.05 5.13
N VAL A 51 15.88 -3.03 6.03
CA VAL A 51 15.80 -2.27 7.29
C VAL A 51 15.92 -0.76 7.06
N ALA A 52 16.35 -0.31 5.88
CA ALA A 52 16.41 1.11 5.54
C ALA A 52 15.02 1.78 5.65
N TRP A 53 13.94 1.03 5.38
CA TRP A 53 12.58 1.50 5.58
C TRP A 53 12.28 1.90 7.03
N ASN A 54 12.91 1.27 8.03
CA ASN A 54 12.74 1.63 9.45
C ASN A 54 13.18 3.07 9.75
N LEU A 55 14.13 3.63 8.99
CA LEU A 55 14.57 5.03 9.11
C LEU A 55 13.53 5.98 8.51
N LEU A 56 12.98 5.63 7.35
CA LEU A 56 11.92 6.42 6.71
C LEU A 56 10.64 6.44 7.51
N THR A 57 10.29 5.32 8.13
CA THR A 57 9.10 5.18 8.98
C THR A 57 9.36 5.60 10.41
N GLY A 58 10.62 5.73 10.82
CA GLY A 58 11.02 6.04 12.19
C GLY A 58 10.56 5.00 13.21
N ILE A 59 10.75 3.73 12.89
CA ILE A 59 10.47 2.56 13.74
C ILE A 59 11.70 2.25 14.61
N GLY A 60 11.48 1.65 15.78
CA GLY A 60 12.55 1.17 16.66
C GLY A 60 13.36 2.32 17.25
N GLN A 61 14.68 2.28 17.10
CA GLN A 61 15.59 3.32 17.63
C GLN A 61 15.47 4.68 16.91
N TYR A 62 14.72 4.75 15.80
CA TYR A 62 14.62 5.92 14.94
C TYR A 62 13.36 6.76 15.18
N LYS A 63 12.75 6.73 16.38
CA LYS A 63 11.45 7.41 16.68
C LYS A 63 11.47 8.92 16.35
N ASN A 64 12.63 9.55 16.47
CA ASN A 64 12.85 10.97 16.18
C ASN A 64 13.25 11.27 14.73
N ILE A 65 13.25 10.27 13.87
CA ILE A 65 13.56 10.35 12.44
C ILE A 65 12.34 9.78 11.69
N GLY A 66 12.20 10.12 10.42
CA GLY A 66 11.20 9.51 9.54
C GLY A 66 10.14 10.49 9.10
N ILE A 67 9.65 10.28 7.89
CA ILE A 67 8.83 11.25 7.16
C ILE A 67 7.42 11.26 7.74
N SER A 68 6.92 12.46 7.96
CA SER A 68 5.58 12.75 8.44
C SER A 68 4.94 13.87 7.62
N GLY A 69 3.62 13.89 7.57
CA GLY A 69 2.87 14.93 6.84
C GLY A 69 2.73 14.72 5.32
N LEU A 70 3.04 13.53 4.81
CA LEU A 70 2.76 13.14 3.42
C LEU A 70 1.26 13.21 3.12
N GLN A 71 0.96 13.66 1.91
CA GLN A 71 -0.35 13.63 1.26
C GLN A 71 -0.36 12.63 0.10
N THR A 72 0.79 12.41 -0.53
CA THR A 72 0.97 11.43 -1.62
C THR A 72 2.16 10.54 -1.35
N LEU A 73 1.93 9.23 -1.47
CA LEU A 73 2.96 8.21 -1.43
C LEU A 73 2.82 7.29 -2.65
N ILE A 74 3.89 7.18 -3.44
CA ILE A 74 3.98 6.30 -4.59
C ILE A 74 5.21 5.42 -4.39
N LEU A 75 5.02 4.11 -4.34
CA LEU A 75 6.09 3.12 -4.22
C LEU A 75 6.02 2.16 -5.41
N GLU A 76 7.10 2.07 -6.17
CA GLU A 76 7.23 1.13 -7.28
C GLU A 76 8.44 0.22 -7.04
N ARG A 77 8.21 -1.09 -7.06
CA ARG A 77 9.21 -2.14 -6.77
C ARG A 77 9.89 -1.98 -5.41
N SER A 78 9.13 -1.69 -4.36
CA SER A 78 9.68 -1.50 -3.00
C SER A 78 9.68 -2.78 -2.17
N GLY A 79 10.78 -3.02 -1.45
CA GLY A 79 10.91 -4.05 -0.41
C GLY A 79 10.43 -3.61 0.97
N ILE A 80 9.43 -2.73 1.03
CA ILE A 80 8.82 -2.35 2.31
C ILE A 80 7.96 -3.51 2.80
N THR A 81 8.07 -3.90 4.07
CA THR A 81 7.21 -4.94 4.67
C THR A 81 5.81 -4.39 4.95
N PRO A 82 4.79 -5.25 5.12
CA PRO A 82 3.43 -4.79 5.47
C PRO A 82 3.44 -3.94 6.73
N TRP A 83 4.17 -4.38 7.75
CA TRP A 83 4.30 -3.65 9.01
C TRP A 83 4.98 -2.27 8.85
N GLN A 84 6.06 -2.20 8.08
CA GLN A 84 6.72 -0.92 7.80
C GLN A 84 5.78 0.04 7.06
N LEU A 85 4.98 -0.48 6.12
CA LEU A 85 4.01 0.32 5.38
C LEU A 85 2.87 0.80 6.28
N THR A 86 2.35 -0.04 7.17
CA THR A 86 1.38 0.34 8.21
C THR A 86 1.89 1.51 9.04
N MET A 87 3.10 1.39 9.58
CA MET A 87 3.75 2.44 10.37
C MET A 87 3.97 3.74 9.56
N LEU A 88 4.30 3.62 8.28
CA LEU A 88 4.44 4.78 7.40
C LEU A 88 3.11 5.51 7.23
N VAL A 89 2.02 4.77 6.96
CA VAL A 89 0.68 5.33 6.80
C VAL A 89 0.21 5.98 8.10
N LYS A 90 0.40 5.31 9.25
CA LYS A 90 0.08 5.86 10.58
C LYS A 90 0.76 7.20 10.85
N LYS A 91 2.05 7.35 10.52
CA LYS A 91 2.76 8.64 10.66
C LYS A 91 2.32 9.74 9.69
N ASN A 92 1.51 9.40 8.70
CA ASN A 92 1.07 10.31 7.65
C ASN A 92 -0.47 10.36 7.56
N PRO A 93 -1.17 10.86 8.61
CA PRO A 93 -2.64 10.86 8.67
C PRO A 93 -3.32 11.78 7.66
N ASN A 94 -2.56 12.57 6.90
CA ASN A 94 -3.06 13.43 5.83
C ASN A 94 -2.89 12.80 4.44
N LEU A 95 -2.54 11.51 4.38
CA LEU A 95 -2.37 10.79 3.13
C LEU A 95 -3.71 10.67 2.40
N THR A 96 -3.77 11.20 1.18
CA THR A 96 -4.95 11.14 0.30
C THR A 96 -4.67 10.31 -0.95
N VAL A 97 -3.40 10.10 -1.30
CA VAL A 97 -2.99 9.32 -2.47
C VAL A 97 -1.98 8.26 -2.04
N LEU A 98 -2.31 7.00 -2.25
CA LEU A 98 -1.43 5.87 -2.03
C LEU A 98 -1.40 4.98 -3.28
N LYS A 99 -0.22 4.86 -3.91
CA LYS A 99 -0.03 4.01 -5.09
C LYS A 99 1.10 3.02 -4.85
N LEU A 100 0.78 1.75 -4.98
CA LEU A 100 1.71 0.65 -4.76
C LEU A 100 1.78 -0.18 -6.04
N LYS A 101 2.98 -0.26 -6.63
CA LYS A 101 3.25 -1.08 -7.80
C LYS A 101 4.36 -2.07 -7.47
N THR A 102 4.13 -3.37 -7.64
CA THR A 102 5.15 -4.39 -7.35
C THR A 102 5.74 -4.21 -5.94
N CYS A 103 4.87 -3.92 -4.97
CA CYS A 103 5.24 -3.59 -3.60
C CYS A 103 5.07 -4.83 -2.71
N HIS A 104 6.10 -5.19 -1.94
CA HIS A 104 6.01 -6.34 -1.02
C HIS A 104 5.00 -6.10 0.11
N GLY A 105 4.90 -4.87 0.61
CA GLY A 105 4.03 -4.53 1.74
C GLY A 105 2.54 -4.49 1.43
N ALA A 106 2.14 -4.65 0.16
CA ALA A 106 0.73 -4.69 -0.26
C ALA A 106 0.11 -6.08 -0.04
N GLN A 107 0.30 -6.67 1.14
CA GLN A 107 -0.22 -7.97 1.55
C GLN A 107 -1.53 -7.84 2.35
N PRO A 108 -2.27 -8.94 2.56
CA PRO A 108 -3.61 -8.92 3.17
C PRO A 108 -3.61 -8.25 4.53
N ASP A 109 -2.64 -8.54 5.41
CA ASP A 109 -2.52 -7.92 6.75
C ASP A 109 -2.55 -6.38 6.67
N PHE A 110 -1.77 -5.79 5.75
CA PHE A 110 -1.76 -4.34 5.55
C PHE A 110 -3.08 -3.85 4.97
N LEU A 111 -3.65 -4.55 4.00
CA LEU A 111 -4.88 -4.13 3.32
C LEU A 111 -6.09 -4.20 4.27
N ASN A 112 -6.22 -5.29 5.03
CA ASN A 112 -7.23 -5.49 6.05
C ASN A 112 -7.14 -4.42 7.14
N TRP A 113 -5.93 -4.17 7.66
CA TRP A 113 -5.70 -3.07 8.58
C TRP A 113 -6.09 -1.72 7.96
N LEU A 114 -5.66 -1.42 6.73
CA LEU A 114 -5.96 -0.16 6.03
C LEU A 114 -7.48 0.05 5.86
N GLY A 115 -8.21 -1.04 5.61
CA GLY A 115 -9.66 -1.08 5.51
C GLY A 115 -10.40 -1.11 6.85
N GLY A 116 -9.69 -1.23 7.98
CA GLY A 116 -10.28 -1.29 9.32
C GLY A 116 -10.96 -2.62 9.64
N LEU A 117 -10.57 -3.72 8.99
CA LEU A 117 -11.03 -5.07 9.31
C LEU A 117 -10.21 -5.72 10.44
N GLU A 118 -8.95 -5.32 10.56
CA GLU A 118 -8.03 -5.79 11.59
C GLU A 118 -7.53 -4.60 12.41
N GLU A 119 -7.46 -4.79 13.72
CA GLU A 119 -6.83 -3.85 14.64
C GLU A 119 -5.31 -4.06 14.65
N ASP A 120 -4.56 -2.98 14.90
CA ASP A 120 -3.11 -3.12 15.07
C ASP A 120 -2.84 -3.79 16.43
N PRO A 121 -2.19 -4.97 16.46
CA PRO A 121 -1.93 -5.69 17.71
C PRO A 121 -1.00 -4.93 18.67
N ASP A 122 -0.15 -4.03 18.16
CA ASP A 122 0.79 -3.23 18.97
C ASP A 122 0.17 -1.90 19.44
N ASP A 123 -0.99 -1.52 18.91
CA ASP A 123 -1.65 -0.25 19.16
C ASP A 123 -3.17 -0.37 18.94
N PRO A 124 -3.89 -0.99 19.90
CA PRO A 124 -5.32 -1.27 19.79
C PRO A 124 -6.21 -0.02 19.87
N ALA A 125 -5.63 1.19 19.87
CA ALA A 125 -6.32 2.40 20.31
C ALA A 125 -6.06 3.66 19.46
N GLU A 126 -6.03 3.58 18.12
CA GLU A 126 -6.07 4.80 17.29
C GLU A 126 -6.89 4.67 15.98
N THR A 127 -8.09 4.07 16.01
CA THR A 127 -9.10 4.48 15.03
C THR A 127 -9.64 5.84 15.47
N VAL A 128 -8.96 6.91 15.05
CA VAL A 128 -9.37 8.29 15.32
C VAL A 128 -10.79 8.47 14.76
N ASN A 129 -11.79 8.40 15.65
CA ASN A 129 -13.23 8.49 15.38
C ASN A 129 -13.91 7.26 14.77
N GLY A 130 -13.35 6.05 14.92
CA GLY A 130 -13.97 4.81 14.42
C GLY A 130 -13.98 4.67 12.89
N TYR A 131 -13.19 5.48 12.19
CA TYR A 131 -12.96 5.33 10.75
C TYR A 131 -11.77 4.40 10.49
N ALA A 132 -11.83 3.68 9.36
CA ALA A 132 -10.71 2.87 8.88
C ALA A 132 -9.45 3.75 8.68
N PRO A 133 -8.24 3.22 8.90
CA PRO A 133 -6.99 3.96 8.71
C PRO A 133 -6.85 4.61 7.33
N GLY A 134 -7.33 3.93 6.28
CA GLY A 134 -7.32 4.42 4.90
C GLY A 134 -8.49 5.33 4.53
N TYR A 135 -9.37 5.71 5.47
CA TYR A 135 -10.61 6.45 5.18
C TYR A 135 -10.39 7.75 4.40
N ARG A 136 -9.26 8.44 4.59
CA ARG A 136 -8.92 9.71 3.90
C ARG A 136 -8.38 9.53 2.48
N LEU A 137 -8.11 8.30 2.04
CA LEU A 137 -7.61 8.06 0.69
C LEU A 137 -8.68 8.43 -0.32
N GLU A 138 -8.31 9.36 -1.20
CA GLU A 138 -9.07 9.74 -2.39
C GLU A 138 -8.64 8.91 -3.60
N VAL A 139 -7.38 8.47 -3.61
CA VAL A 139 -6.79 7.62 -4.64
C VAL A 139 -6.03 6.48 -3.99
N PHE A 140 -6.45 5.25 -4.26
CA PHE A 140 -5.71 4.04 -3.91
C PHE A 140 -5.47 3.20 -5.16
N TRP A 141 -4.21 2.80 -5.39
CA TRP A 141 -3.80 2.07 -6.59
C TRP A 141 -2.92 0.88 -6.21
N LEU A 142 -3.26 -0.30 -6.73
CA LEU A 142 -2.50 -1.54 -6.59
C LEU A 142 -2.21 -2.11 -7.99
N GLU A 143 -0.95 -2.36 -8.29
CA GLU A 143 -0.54 -2.92 -9.59
C GLU A 143 0.59 -3.92 -9.44
N ASN A 144 0.43 -5.11 -10.03
CA ASN A 144 1.44 -6.18 -9.96
C ASN A 144 1.88 -6.50 -8.51
N CYS A 145 0.97 -6.35 -7.55
CA CYS A 145 1.17 -6.79 -6.17
C CYS A 145 0.77 -8.26 -6.06
N HIS A 146 1.58 -9.06 -5.40
CA HIS A 146 1.35 -10.50 -5.24
C HIS A 146 0.59 -10.77 -3.95
N GLU A 147 -0.16 -11.89 -3.91
CA GLU A 147 -0.77 -12.42 -2.68
C GLU A 147 -1.73 -11.46 -1.97
N ILE A 148 -2.45 -10.59 -2.71
CA ILE A 148 -3.35 -9.60 -2.08
C ILE A 148 -4.60 -10.20 -1.41
N LEU A 149 -4.84 -11.51 -1.61
CA LEU A 149 -5.94 -12.26 -1.02
C LEU A 149 -5.38 -13.19 0.06
N THR A 150 -6.07 -13.29 1.19
CA THR A 150 -5.70 -14.20 2.29
C THR A 150 -5.80 -15.68 1.89
N HIS A 151 -6.65 -16.00 0.90
CA HIS A 151 -6.86 -17.36 0.39
C HIS A 151 -6.81 -17.35 -1.14
N PRO A 152 -6.24 -18.38 -1.79
CA PRO A 152 -6.30 -18.53 -3.25
C PRO A 152 -7.75 -18.60 -3.73
N VAL A 153 -8.03 -18.02 -4.91
CA VAL A 153 -9.38 -18.01 -5.50
C VAL A 153 -9.90 -19.42 -5.77
N ASP A 154 -8.99 -20.38 -5.98
CA ASP A 154 -9.32 -21.77 -6.31
C ASP A 154 -9.94 -22.56 -5.13
N ASP A 155 -9.88 -22.05 -3.90
CA ASP A 155 -10.51 -22.69 -2.72
C ASP A 155 -12.01 -22.34 -2.56
N TYR A 156 -12.56 -21.52 -3.47
CA TYR A 156 -13.95 -21.07 -3.39
C TYR A 156 -14.80 -21.64 -4.53
N GLU A 157 -15.26 -22.88 -4.37
CA GLU A 157 -16.37 -23.40 -5.18
C GLU A 157 -17.69 -22.72 -4.78
N ASP A 158 -18.44 -22.25 -5.78
CA ASP A 158 -19.79 -21.69 -5.69
C ASP A 158 -20.02 -20.48 -4.78
N PHE A 159 -19.54 -19.31 -5.23
CA PHE A 159 -20.10 -18.06 -4.72
C PHE A 159 -21.44 -17.71 -5.41
N PRO A 160 -22.52 -17.45 -4.65
CA PRO A 160 -23.67 -16.75 -5.20
C PRO A 160 -23.22 -15.40 -5.77
N LYS A 161 -23.90 -14.90 -6.82
CA LYS A 161 -23.58 -13.64 -7.54
C LYS A 161 -23.44 -12.39 -6.64
N GLU A 162 -23.76 -12.51 -5.36
CA GLU A 162 -23.71 -11.49 -4.31
C GLU A 162 -22.40 -11.49 -3.47
N ALA A 163 -21.52 -12.48 -3.65
CA ALA A 163 -20.27 -12.63 -2.87
C ALA A 163 -18.99 -12.28 -3.65
N CYS A 164 -19.05 -11.36 -4.62
CA CYS A 164 -17.89 -10.95 -5.42
C CYS A 164 -16.80 -10.17 -4.68
N ASP A 165 -17.00 -9.83 -3.40
CA ASP A 165 -16.07 -9.04 -2.59
C ASP A 165 -15.26 -9.88 -1.59
N SER A 166 -15.40 -11.22 -1.58
CA SER A 166 -14.71 -12.05 -0.59
C SER A 166 -13.19 -11.95 -0.74
N GLY A 167 -12.49 -11.60 0.36
CA GLY A 167 -11.06 -11.30 0.38
C GLY A 167 -10.69 -9.86 -0.02
N LEU A 168 -11.66 -9.03 -0.41
CA LEU A 168 -11.50 -7.60 -0.76
C LEU A 168 -12.39 -6.69 0.11
N GLU A 169 -12.88 -7.19 1.23
CA GLU A 169 -13.81 -6.47 2.12
C GLU A 169 -13.20 -5.17 2.65
N TRP A 170 -11.87 -5.09 2.74
CA TRP A 170 -11.14 -3.92 3.20
C TRP A 170 -11.40 -2.67 2.34
N VAL A 171 -11.80 -2.84 1.08
CA VAL A 171 -12.18 -1.74 0.19
C VAL A 171 -13.36 -0.95 0.77
N ARG A 172 -14.25 -1.60 1.52
CA ARG A 172 -15.44 -0.97 2.14
C ARG A 172 -15.08 0.08 3.18
N GLY A 173 -13.89 0.00 3.78
CA GLY A 173 -13.35 1.01 4.70
C GLY A 173 -12.88 2.29 4.01
N LEU A 174 -12.57 2.24 2.71
CA LEU A 174 -11.98 3.34 1.94
C LEU A 174 -13.05 4.26 1.33
N ARG A 175 -13.82 4.93 2.17
CA ARG A 175 -15.08 5.61 1.77
C ARG A 175 -14.89 6.89 0.94
N ASN A 176 -13.73 7.55 0.97
CA ASN A 176 -13.49 8.82 0.27
C ASN A 176 -12.88 8.67 -1.14
N LEU A 177 -12.79 7.45 -1.67
CA LEU A 177 -12.20 7.21 -2.99
C LEU A 177 -13.01 7.91 -4.10
N LYS A 178 -12.37 8.82 -4.85
CA LYS A 178 -13.03 9.76 -5.76
C LYS A 178 -13.34 9.22 -7.15
N VAL A 179 -12.80 8.06 -7.57
CA VAL A 179 -13.22 7.19 -8.71
C VAL A 179 -12.08 6.21 -9.07
N SER A 180 -12.47 4.96 -9.38
CA SER A 180 -11.69 3.82 -9.85
C SER A 180 -10.50 3.39 -9.00
N VAL A 181 -10.75 2.49 -8.03
CA VAL A 181 -9.74 1.48 -7.72
C VAL A 181 -9.54 0.69 -9.03
N ASN A 182 -8.36 0.73 -9.62
CA ASN A 182 -8.02 -0.20 -10.69
C ASN A 182 -7.25 -1.34 -10.03
N PHE A 183 -7.93 -2.46 -9.81
CA PHE A 183 -7.26 -3.72 -9.56
C PHE A 183 -6.77 -4.27 -10.89
N ILE A 184 -5.45 -4.33 -11.07
CA ILE A 184 -4.85 -5.22 -12.08
C ILE A 184 -4.36 -6.44 -11.33
N LEU A 185 -5.29 -7.35 -11.04
CA LEU A 185 -5.03 -8.68 -10.51
C LEU A 185 -4.53 -9.56 -11.67
N ILE A 186 -3.23 -9.83 -11.72
CA ILE A 186 -2.62 -10.64 -12.79
C ILE A 186 -2.84 -12.15 -12.58
N ASN A 187 -3.51 -12.58 -11.49
CA ASN A 187 -3.61 -14.01 -11.15
C ASN A 187 -4.97 -14.48 -10.60
N THR A 188 -6.07 -13.75 -10.87
CA THR A 188 -7.42 -14.25 -10.54
C THR A 188 -8.10 -14.76 -11.81
N SER A 189 -8.64 -15.98 -11.77
CA SER A 189 -9.50 -16.57 -12.83
C SER A 189 -10.70 -15.68 -13.19
N CYS A 190 -11.00 -14.67 -12.36
CA CYS A 190 -11.85 -13.54 -12.71
C CYS A 190 -11.02 -12.45 -13.42
N ASN A 191 -11.00 -12.49 -14.74
CA ASN A 191 -10.40 -11.46 -15.60
C ASN A 191 -11.30 -10.20 -15.64
N ARG A 192 -11.56 -9.61 -14.46
CA ARG A 192 -12.34 -8.37 -14.32
C ARG A 192 -11.47 -7.28 -13.72
N LYS A 193 -11.37 -6.18 -14.47
CA LYS A 193 -11.00 -4.87 -13.94
C LYS A 193 -12.08 -4.50 -12.90
N LEU A 194 -11.83 -4.80 -11.63
CA LEU A 194 -12.72 -4.39 -10.55
C LEU A 194 -12.58 -2.87 -10.43
N ILE A 195 -13.53 -2.14 -11.03
CA ILE A 195 -13.70 -0.71 -10.79
C ILE A 195 -14.67 -0.62 -9.61
N ALA A 196 -14.14 -0.46 -8.40
CA ALA A 196 -14.99 -0.14 -7.26
C ALA A 196 -15.55 1.27 -7.46
N HIS A 197 -16.85 1.36 -7.76
CA HIS A 197 -17.58 2.62 -7.79
C HIS A 197 -18.00 2.97 -6.36
N SER A 198 -17.67 4.19 -5.93
CA SER A 198 -18.26 4.81 -4.75
C SER A 198 -19.78 4.75 -4.83
N PRO A 199 -20.51 4.38 -3.77
CA PRO A 199 -21.96 4.51 -3.77
C PRO A 199 -22.27 6.00 -3.95
N SER A 200 -22.91 6.33 -5.07
CA SER A 200 -23.48 7.64 -5.30
C SER A 200 -24.35 7.99 -4.11
N LEU A 201 -24.05 9.11 -3.46
CA LEU A 201 -24.99 9.81 -2.59
C LEU A 201 -26.36 9.81 -3.29
N SER A 202 -27.30 9.02 -2.79
CA SER A 202 -28.70 9.17 -3.15
C SER A 202 -29.14 10.51 -2.58
N ALA A 203 -29.12 11.51 -3.46
CA ALA A 203 -29.95 12.69 -3.33
C ALA A 203 -31.44 12.28 -3.33
N ASN A 204 -32.25 13.16 -2.75
CA ASN A 204 -33.71 13.21 -2.66
C ASN A 204 -34.24 12.73 -1.30
N ALA A 205 -34.64 13.64 -0.41
CA ALA A 205 -35.83 14.53 -0.44
C ALA A 205 -37.07 13.81 0.08
#